data_AF-A0A4Y2KRR5-F1
#
_entry.id   AF-A0A4Y2KRR5-F1
#
_cell.length_a   1.000
_cell.length_b   1.000
_cell.length_c   1.000
_cell.angle_alpha   90.00
_cell.angle_beta   90.00
_cell.angle_gamma   90.00
#
_symmetry.space_group_name_H-M   'P 1'
#
loop_
_entity.id
_entity.type
_entity.pdbx_description
1 polymer ?
#
loop_
_entity_poly.entity_id
_entity_poly.type
_entity_poly.pdbx_seq_one_letter_code
_entity_poly.pdbx_strand_id
1 'polypeptide(L)'
;MKDLYEKTKKINHKIEDEGYELIQIWECDFNDYKDIKKYMKKEWKRDFVAPLDPRDAFYGGRCEPATLKYKMKDNEKGRYIDVCSLYPTVNFFDYYPTGHPEKIKNPKKYNKKWYGLIKCKVLPPRKLYHPVLPYKEEKLIFSLCKSCSETIKCKHHKTESEKKRCKECYEIRNKECSHTDDERSFIGTWTTTEVKLALHKGYQILNIYEVWNFNTRSDTLFKDYVKMFLKIKLETDDKWSENFKTEEEYRRCVKEKLDIELREIKKNPGMRFIAKICLNSLWDLNMIFLNDDCLEMKHKFKDEYVPDNFNTNIYIAAFTTSSARIRLYKMMDKLGDKVLYSDTDSIVYIDDGTNKAETGCMLGDWTDELGEDKYIKTWISPASKDYAYLMNDGTVGGKIKGFKMTYESETKLYFEERMKIITEETDYIDVEINQFQIQKDRNIKVNKTNKRYMFGFDKRRILDNFDTVLFGY
;
A
#
# COMPACT_ATOMS: atom_id res chain seq x y z
N MET A 1 -31.33 -12.14 -9.42
CA MET A 1 -31.53 -13.09 -8.30
C MET A 1 -32.08 -14.46 -8.73
N LYS A 2 -33.17 -14.55 -9.53
CA LYS A 2 -33.70 -15.85 -10.03
C LYS A 2 -32.64 -16.74 -10.70
N ASP A 3 -31.77 -16.16 -11.53
CA ASP A 3 -30.73 -16.92 -12.26
C ASP A 3 -29.66 -17.56 -11.36
N LEU A 4 -29.35 -16.94 -10.22
CA LEU A 4 -28.38 -17.49 -9.26
C LEU A 4 -28.97 -18.69 -8.52
N TYR A 5 -30.23 -18.59 -8.12
CA TYR A 5 -30.96 -19.66 -7.43
C TYR A 5 -31.13 -20.90 -8.31
N GLU A 6 -31.47 -20.71 -9.59
CA GLU A 6 -31.58 -21.81 -10.55
C GLU A 6 -30.23 -22.49 -10.81
N LYS A 7 -29.12 -21.74 -10.83
CA LYS A 7 -27.78 -22.32 -10.91
C LYS A 7 -27.43 -23.13 -9.67
N THR A 8 -27.73 -22.64 -8.47
CA THR A 8 -27.52 -23.39 -7.22
C THR A 8 -28.31 -24.70 -7.23
N LYS A 9 -29.58 -24.67 -7.63
CA LYS A 9 -30.38 -25.90 -7.77
C LYS A 9 -29.74 -26.90 -8.73
N LYS A 10 -29.32 -26.46 -9.91
CA LYS A 10 -28.65 -27.36 -10.87
C LYS A 10 -27.39 -28.01 -10.30
N ILE A 11 -26.61 -27.29 -9.49
CA ILE A 11 -25.43 -27.84 -8.83
C ILE A 11 -25.85 -28.86 -7.77
N ASN A 12 -26.87 -28.55 -6.96
CA ASN A 12 -27.37 -29.45 -5.92
C ASN A 12 -27.83 -30.78 -6.49
N HIS A 13 -28.71 -30.72 -7.50
CA HIS A 13 -29.20 -31.91 -8.21
C HIS A 13 -28.04 -32.74 -8.76
N LYS A 14 -27.03 -32.11 -9.36
CA LYS A 14 -25.88 -32.84 -9.88
C LYS A 14 -25.08 -33.58 -8.79
N ILE A 15 -24.94 -33.00 -7.60
CA ILE A 15 -24.24 -33.63 -6.47
C ILE A 15 -25.04 -34.83 -5.96
N GLU A 16 -26.36 -34.66 -5.82
CA GLU A 16 -27.28 -35.72 -5.40
C GLU A 16 -27.34 -36.87 -6.42
N ASP A 17 -27.37 -36.54 -7.72
CA ASP A 17 -27.36 -37.51 -8.84
C ASP A 17 -26.06 -38.33 -8.89
N GLU A 18 -24.94 -37.77 -8.43
CA GLU A 18 -23.67 -38.49 -8.26
C GLU A 18 -23.65 -39.38 -6.99
N GLY A 19 -24.76 -39.44 -6.24
CA GLY A 19 -24.95 -40.32 -5.09
C GLY A 19 -24.45 -39.76 -3.76
N TYR A 20 -24.11 -38.46 -3.71
CA TYR A 20 -23.68 -37.81 -2.48
C TYR A 20 -24.87 -37.30 -1.65
N GLU A 21 -24.77 -37.45 -0.33
CA GLU A 21 -25.69 -36.78 0.60
C GLU A 21 -25.34 -35.29 0.69
N LEU A 22 -26.20 -34.43 0.14
CA LEU A 22 -26.00 -32.99 0.15
C LEU A 22 -26.68 -32.34 1.37
N ILE A 23 -25.86 -31.81 2.29
CA ILE A 23 -26.34 -31.00 3.41
C ILE A 23 -26.08 -29.52 3.09
N GLN A 24 -27.14 -28.73 3.00
CA GLN A 24 -27.07 -27.29 2.78
C GLN A 24 -27.31 -26.52 4.07
N ILE A 25 -26.47 -25.53 4.33
CA ILE A 25 -26.58 -24.65 5.48
C ILE A 25 -26.29 -23.22 5.01
N TRP A 26 -27.09 -22.26 5.47
CA TRP A 26 -26.83 -20.85 5.18
C TRP A 26 -25.56 -20.38 5.89
N GLU A 27 -24.86 -19.41 5.31
CA GLU A 27 -23.62 -18.89 5.89
C GLU A 27 -23.82 -18.33 7.31
N CYS A 28 -24.94 -17.61 7.56
CA CYS A 28 -25.27 -17.11 8.88
C CYS A 28 -25.46 -18.25 9.89
N ASP A 29 -26.21 -19.29 9.52
CA ASP A 29 -26.49 -20.44 10.38
C ASP A 29 -25.22 -21.25 10.65
N PHE A 30 -24.39 -21.44 9.63
CA PHE A 30 -23.08 -22.09 9.77
C PHE A 30 -22.15 -21.28 10.69
N ASN A 31 -22.22 -19.96 10.60
CA ASN A 31 -21.44 -19.07 11.45
C ASN A 31 -21.89 -19.13 12.91
N ASP A 32 -23.15 -19.40 13.19
CA ASP A 32 -23.68 -19.51 14.56
C ASP A 32 -23.59 -20.94 15.13
N TYR A 33 -23.31 -21.94 14.29
CA TYR A 33 -23.19 -23.34 14.70
C TYR A 33 -21.87 -23.66 15.44
N LYS A 34 -21.86 -23.43 16.75
CA LYS A 34 -20.67 -23.57 17.62
C LYS A 34 -20.07 -24.97 17.62
N ASP A 35 -20.89 -26.01 17.53
CA ASP A 35 -20.43 -27.41 17.61
C ASP A 35 -19.68 -27.87 16.36
N ILE A 36 -20.12 -27.44 15.17
CA ILE A 36 -19.38 -27.65 13.92
C ILE A 36 -18.03 -26.92 13.97
N LYS A 37 -18.00 -25.67 14.44
CA LYS A 37 -16.73 -24.93 14.59
C LYS A 37 -15.77 -25.61 15.56
N LYS A 38 -16.29 -26.21 16.64
CA LYS A 38 -15.50 -26.97 17.62
C LYS A 38 -14.99 -28.29 17.04
N TYR A 39 -15.84 -29.02 16.29
CA TYR A 39 -15.47 -30.23 15.57
C TYR A 39 -14.39 -29.95 14.51
N MET A 40 -14.58 -28.91 13.69
CA MET A 40 -13.60 -28.50 12.69
C MET A 40 -12.26 -28.15 13.32
N LYS A 41 -12.24 -27.44 14.45
CA LYS A 41 -10.98 -27.14 15.15
C LYS A 41 -10.28 -28.36 15.73
N LYS A 42 -11.03 -29.41 16.11
CA LYS A 42 -10.48 -30.57 16.83
C LYS A 42 -10.07 -31.71 15.90
N GLU A 43 -10.88 -32.01 14.88
CA GLU A 43 -10.75 -33.21 14.04
C GLU A 43 -10.39 -32.88 12.58
N TRP A 44 -10.63 -31.65 12.12
CA TRP A 44 -10.54 -31.30 10.70
C TRP A 44 -9.18 -30.66 10.35
N LYS A 45 -8.25 -31.47 9.84
CA LYS A 45 -6.90 -31.02 9.44
C LYS A 45 -6.82 -30.35 8.06
N ARG A 46 -7.95 -30.12 7.37
CA ARG A 46 -7.96 -29.52 6.02
C ARG A 46 -8.28 -28.03 6.10
N ASP A 47 -7.53 -27.23 5.35
CA ASP A 47 -7.82 -25.81 5.20
C ASP A 47 -9.18 -25.64 4.50
N PHE A 48 -10.11 -24.89 5.12
CA PHE A 48 -11.38 -24.53 4.49
C PHE A 48 -11.17 -23.27 3.64
N VAL A 49 -11.02 -23.46 2.33
CA VAL A 49 -10.64 -22.38 1.41
C VAL A 49 -11.75 -22.19 0.38
N ALA A 50 -12.38 -21.01 0.41
CA ALA A 50 -13.30 -20.59 -0.64
C ALA A 50 -12.57 -20.54 -2.00
N PRO A 51 -13.27 -20.62 -3.14
CA PRO A 51 -12.68 -20.38 -4.45
C PRO A 51 -11.89 -19.07 -4.51
N LEU A 52 -11.00 -18.95 -5.49
CA LEU A 52 -10.25 -17.73 -5.75
C LEU A 52 -11.21 -16.58 -6.11
N ASP A 53 -11.20 -15.53 -5.30
CA ASP A 53 -11.80 -14.23 -5.63
C ASP A 53 -10.68 -13.28 -6.07
N PRO A 54 -10.70 -12.74 -7.30
CA PRO A 54 -9.73 -11.75 -7.75
C PRO A 54 -9.62 -10.51 -6.86
N ARG A 55 -10.70 -10.13 -6.16
CA ARG A 55 -10.71 -8.99 -5.23
C ARG A 55 -9.82 -9.23 -4.02
N ASP A 56 -9.61 -10.49 -3.62
CA ASP A 56 -8.70 -10.83 -2.53
C ASP A 56 -7.23 -10.53 -2.88
N ALA A 57 -6.88 -10.51 -4.18
CA ALA A 57 -5.54 -10.14 -4.64
C ALA A 57 -5.30 -8.63 -4.70
N PHE A 58 -6.35 -7.82 -4.52
CA PHE A 58 -6.25 -6.37 -4.60
C PHE A 58 -5.89 -5.76 -3.25
N TYR A 59 -4.58 -5.59 -3.04
CA TYR A 59 -4.03 -4.89 -1.90
C TYR A 59 -3.62 -3.45 -2.27
N GLY A 60 -3.61 -2.55 -1.28
CA GLY A 60 -3.09 -1.18 -1.44
C GLY A 60 -1.56 -1.10 -1.40
N GLY A 61 -1.04 0.13 -1.29
CA GLY A 61 0.38 0.38 -1.07
C GLY A 61 0.86 -0.05 0.31
N ARG A 62 2.16 -0.33 0.43
CA ARG A 62 2.82 -0.59 1.72
C ARG A 62 3.03 0.73 2.45
N CYS A 63 2.64 0.79 3.72
CA CYS A 63 2.88 1.95 4.56
C CYS A 63 3.08 1.50 5.99
N GLU A 64 4.30 1.68 6.51
CA GLU A 64 4.65 1.34 7.89
C GLU A 64 5.97 1.99 8.31
N PRO A 65 6.08 2.41 9.59
CA PRO A 65 7.36 2.70 10.22
C PRO A 65 8.18 1.43 10.39
N ALA A 66 9.46 1.51 10.07
CA ALA A 66 10.46 0.52 10.46
C ALA A 66 11.20 0.93 11.74
N THR A 67 11.34 2.25 11.97
CA THR A 67 11.92 2.80 13.19
C THR A 67 11.09 3.99 13.65
N LEU A 68 10.72 4.02 14.94
CA LEU A 68 9.83 5.04 15.49
C LEU A 68 10.58 6.33 15.84
N LYS A 69 11.85 6.22 16.22
CA LYS A 69 12.71 7.36 16.58
C LYS A 69 14.14 7.04 16.19
N TYR A 70 14.79 7.96 15.48
CA TYR A 70 16.21 7.84 15.15
C TYR A 70 16.89 9.20 15.13
N LYS A 71 18.06 9.31 15.77
CA LYS A 71 18.93 10.47 15.67
C LYS A 71 20.16 10.05 14.87
N MET A 72 20.38 10.70 13.73
CA MET A 72 21.51 10.41 12.86
C MET A 72 22.82 10.70 13.60
N LYS A 73 23.82 9.84 13.39
CA LYS A 73 25.20 10.08 13.83
C LYS A 73 25.86 11.13 12.95
N ASP A 74 27.03 11.62 13.37
CA ASP A 74 27.76 12.69 12.66
C ASP A 74 28.13 12.31 11.21
N ASN A 75 28.31 11.02 10.93
CA ASN A 75 28.62 10.49 9.61
C ASN A 75 27.38 9.97 8.83
N GLU A 76 26.18 10.11 9.39
CA GLU A 76 24.93 9.63 8.80
C GLU A 76 24.06 10.79 8.35
N LYS A 77 23.31 10.62 7.26
CA LYS A 77 22.34 11.58 6.76
C LYS A 77 20.99 10.91 6.56
N GLY A 78 19.92 11.44 7.13
CA GLY A 78 18.58 10.95 6.79
C GLY A 78 18.14 11.47 5.43
N ARG A 79 17.75 10.56 4.53
CA ARG A 79 17.30 10.87 3.17
C ARG A 79 15.83 10.53 3.03
N TYR A 80 15.11 11.33 2.25
CA TYR A 80 13.72 11.09 1.89
C TYR A 80 13.63 11.06 0.37
N ILE A 81 13.34 9.88 -0.17
CA ILE A 81 13.18 9.65 -1.60
C ILE A 81 11.73 9.28 -1.95
N ASP A 82 11.26 9.71 -3.11
CA ASP A 82 9.94 9.39 -3.66
C ASP A 82 10.05 8.94 -5.13
N VAL A 83 9.24 7.97 -5.56
CA VAL A 83 9.25 7.54 -6.97
C VAL A 83 8.52 8.54 -7.84
N CYS A 84 9.19 9.02 -8.87
CA CYS A 84 8.62 9.89 -9.90
C CYS A 84 7.46 9.22 -10.64
N SER A 85 6.24 9.45 -10.13
CA SER A 85 4.99 8.92 -10.67
C SER A 85 4.94 7.39 -10.71
N LEU A 86 4.93 6.76 -9.52
CA LEU A 86 4.95 5.29 -9.36
C LEU A 86 3.88 4.56 -10.17
N TYR A 87 2.59 4.91 -10.03
CA TYR A 87 1.54 4.20 -10.78
C TYR A 87 1.61 4.43 -12.29
N PRO A 88 1.85 5.65 -12.80
CA PRO A 88 2.16 5.84 -14.22
C PRO A 88 3.36 5.05 -14.71
N THR A 89 4.42 4.92 -13.90
CA THR A 89 5.59 4.08 -14.22
C THR A 89 5.17 2.62 -14.41
N VAL A 90 4.33 2.11 -13.51
CA VAL A 90 3.79 0.75 -13.63
C VAL A 90 2.95 0.59 -14.89
N ASN A 91 2.03 1.52 -15.13
CA ASN A 91 1.17 1.51 -16.32
C ASN A 91 1.97 1.60 -17.64
N PHE A 92 3.17 2.18 -17.61
CA PHE A 92 4.02 2.37 -18.78
C PHE A 92 4.96 1.18 -19.06
N PHE A 93 5.56 0.61 -18.01
CA PHE A 93 6.63 -0.38 -18.15
C PHE A 93 6.24 -1.82 -17.81
N ASP A 94 5.17 -2.02 -17.04
CA ASP A 94 4.82 -3.35 -16.53
C ASP A 94 3.75 -4.04 -17.39
N TYR A 95 3.76 -5.37 -17.36
CA TYR A 95 2.81 -6.19 -18.10
C TYR A 95 1.49 -6.34 -17.35
N TYR A 96 0.40 -6.42 -18.10
CA TYR A 96 -0.94 -6.70 -17.61
C TYR A 96 -1.49 -7.99 -18.23
N PRO A 97 -2.25 -8.81 -17.48
CA PRO A 97 -2.94 -9.95 -18.06
C PRO A 97 -4.01 -9.48 -19.05
N THR A 98 -4.10 -10.14 -20.20
CA THR A 98 -5.13 -9.87 -21.22
C THR A 98 -5.88 -11.15 -21.58
N GLY A 99 -7.10 -11.01 -22.08
CA GLY A 99 -7.98 -12.15 -22.41
C GLY A 99 -8.67 -12.75 -21.18
N HIS A 100 -9.00 -14.04 -21.25
CA HIS A 100 -9.66 -14.77 -20.17
C HIS A 100 -8.69 -15.74 -19.48
N PRO A 101 -8.77 -15.91 -18.15
CA PRO A 101 -7.90 -16.84 -17.46
C PRO A 101 -8.37 -18.29 -17.63
N GLU A 102 -7.41 -19.19 -17.79
CA GLU A 102 -7.57 -20.62 -17.55
C GLU A 102 -7.54 -20.89 -16.04
N LYS A 103 -8.58 -21.55 -15.52
CA LYS A 103 -8.67 -21.88 -14.10
C LYS A 103 -8.11 -23.28 -13.83
N ILE A 104 -7.01 -23.33 -13.08
CA ILE A 104 -6.33 -24.55 -12.70
C ILE A 104 -6.61 -24.82 -11.21
N LYS A 105 -7.37 -25.87 -10.91
CA LYS A 105 -7.76 -26.24 -9.54
C LYS A 105 -6.77 -27.23 -8.93
N ASN A 106 -6.40 -27.00 -7.67
CA ASN A 106 -5.54 -27.86 -6.86
C ASN A 106 -4.30 -28.42 -7.57
N PRO A 107 -3.47 -27.58 -8.24
CA PRO A 107 -2.28 -28.07 -8.91
C PRO A 107 -1.25 -28.60 -7.91
N LYS A 108 -0.67 -29.77 -8.20
CA LYS A 108 0.29 -30.44 -7.30
C LYS A 108 1.65 -29.74 -7.18
N LYS A 109 2.04 -28.94 -8.18
CA LYS A 109 3.34 -28.28 -8.25
C LYS A 109 3.19 -26.86 -8.77
N TYR A 110 4.00 -25.96 -8.22
CA TYR A 110 4.11 -24.59 -8.73
C TYR A 110 4.76 -24.56 -10.12
N ASN A 111 4.21 -23.76 -11.03
CA ASN A 111 4.79 -23.50 -12.35
C ASN A 111 5.20 -22.03 -12.48
N LYS A 112 6.50 -21.80 -12.67
CA LYS A 112 7.11 -20.47 -12.86
C LYS A 112 6.61 -19.72 -14.10
N LYS A 113 5.96 -20.42 -15.04
CA LYS A 113 5.37 -19.84 -16.26
C LYS A 113 3.99 -19.23 -16.04
N TRP A 114 3.34 -19.49 -14.90
CA TRP A 114 2.00 -18.95 -14.65
C TRP A 114 2.01 -17.42 -14.53
N TYR A 115 1.05 -16.79 -15.18
CA TYR A 115 0.87 -15.35 -15.19
C TYR A 115 -0.58 -14.99 -14.87
N GLY A 116 -0.84 -14.41 -13.71
CA GLY A 116 -2.20 -14.09 -13.29
C GLY A 116 -2.34 -14.04 -11.78
N LEU A 117 -3.36 -14.70 -11.25
CA LEU A 117 -3.61 -14.78 -9.81
C LEU A 117 -3.43 -16.20 -9.29
N ILE A 118 -2.98 -16.33 -8.05
CA ILE A 118 -2.77 -17.60 -7.37
C ILE A 118 -3.27 -17.51 -5.93
N LYS A 119 -4.10 -18.47 -5.53
CA LYS A 119 -4.52 -18.70 -4.14
C LYS A 119 -3.72 -19.85 -3.56
N CYS A 120 -2.91 -19.58 -2.54
CA CYS A 120 -2.02 -20.58 -1.96
C CYS A 120 -1.79 -20.35 -0.46
N LYS A 121 -1.33 -21.40 0.22
CA LYS A 121 -0.81 -21.35 1.59
C LYS A 121 0.71 -21.19 1.49
N VAL A 122 1.24 -20.17 2.14
CA VAL A 122 2.67 -19.85 2.12
C VAL A 122 3.25 -19.86 3.52
N LEU A 123 4.48 -20.35 3.63
CA LEU A 123 5.32 -20.25 4.81
C LEU A 123 6.40 -19.18 4.56
N PRO A 124 6.36 -18.05 5.26
CA PRO A 124 7.45 -17.07 5.20
C PRO A 124 8.76 -17.65 5.75
N PRO A 125 9.92 -17.20 5.25
CA PRO A 125 11.20 -17.50 5.88
C PRO A 125 11.29 -16.86 7.28
N ARG A 126 12.26 -17.31 8.09
CA ARG A 126 12.62 -16.61 9.33
C ARG A 126 13.59 -15.47 9.04
N LYS A 127 13.56 -14.42 9.87
CA LYS A 127 14.52 -13.29 9.85
C LYS A 127 14.61 -12.51 8.53
N LEU A 128 13.56 -12.54 7.69
CA LEU A 128 13.49 -11.69 6.51
C LEU A 128 13.13 -10.26 6.93
N TYR A 129 14.03 -9.30 6.67
CA TYR A 129 13.88 -7.94 7.18
C TYR A 129 12.69 -7.17 6.59
N HIS A 130 12.38 -7.40 5.31
CA HIS A 130 11.19 -6.85 4.65
C HIS A 130 10.34 -8.01 4.11
N PRO A 131 9.13 -8.28 4.64
CA PRO A 131 8.24 -9.28 4.08
C PRO A 131 7.71 -8.83 2.73
N VAL A 132 7.49 -9.79 1.85
CA VAL A 132 7.03 -9.54 0.47
C VAL A 132 5.51 -9.53 0.39
N LEU A 133 4.88 -10.59 0.89
CA LEU A 133 3.46 -10.83 0.67
C LEU A 133 2.62 -10.08 1.70
N PRO A 134 1.68 -9.22 1.26
CA PRO A 134 0.67 -8.66 2.14
C PRO A 134 -0.38 -9.70 2.49
N TYR A 135 -1.03 -9.52 3.63
CA TYR A 135 -2.34 -10.11 3.87
C TYR A 135 -3.21 -9.12 4.64
N LYS A 136 -4.52 -9.33 4.62
CA LYS A 136 -5.50 -8.41 5.19
C LYS A 136 -6.33 -9.12 6.25
N GLU A 137 -6.30 -8.60 7.46
CA GLU A 137 -7.32 -8.88 8.48
C GLU A 137 -8.23 -7.64 8.61
N GLU A 138 -8.12 -6.90 9.71
CA GLU A 138 -8.76 -5.58 9.87
C GLU A 138 -8.02 -4.49 9.07
N LYS A 139 -6.72 -4.71 8.81
CA LYS A 139 -5.81 -3.80 8.12
C LYS A 139 -4.81 -4.57 7.27
N LEU A 140 -4.10 -3.85 6.40
CA LEU A 140 -3.01 -4.40 5.59
C LEU A 140 -1.76 -4.58 6.44
N ILE A 141 -1.24 -5.80 6.51
CA ILE A 141 -0.07 -6.19 7.32
C ILE A 141 0.95 -6.95 6.44
N PHE A 142 2.23 -6.73 6.73
CA PHE A 142 3.35 -7.50 6.21
C PHE A 142 4.01 -8.23 7.38
N SER A 143 3.78 -9.54 7.50
CA SER A 143 4.20 -10.35 8.66
C SER A 143 4.95 -11.62 8.22
N LEU A 144 5.79 -12.17 9.10
CA LEU A 144 6.43 -13.48 8.95
C LEU A 144 5.73 -14.60 9.72
N CYS A 145 4.72 -14.26 10.54
CA CYS A 145 3.93 -15.21 11.30
C CYS A 145 2.51 -14.71 11.45
N LYS A 146 1.55 -15.45 10.87
CA LYS A 146 0.12 -15.15 10.98
C LYS A 146 -0.32 -14.96 12.43
N SER A 147 -0.07 -15.96 13.29
CA SER A 147 -0.49 -15.93 14.70
C SER A 147 0.09 -14.76 15.50
N CYS A 148 1.32 -14.32 15.23
CA CYS A 148 1.89 -13.14 15.89
C CYS A 148 1.20 -11.82 15.50
N SER A 149 0.65 -11.76 14.29
CA SER A 149 0.05 -10.55 13.72
C SER A 149 -1.47 -10.49 13.83
N GLU A 150 -2.11 -11.54 14.37
CA GLU A 150 -3.53 -11.54 14.70
C GLU A 150 -3.84 -10.47 15.76
N THR A 151 -4.90 -9.69 15.55
CA THR A 151 -5.29 -8.63 16.48
C THR A 151 -5.62 -9.20 17.86
N ILE A 152 -4.85 -8.82 18.89
CA ILE A 152 -5.20 -9.13 20.28
C ILE A 152 -6.40 -8.29 20.69
N LYS A 153 -7.55 -8.95 20.89
CA LYS A 153 -8.72 -8.34 21.51
C LYS A 153 -8.45 -8.14 23.00
N CYS A 154 -8.07 -6.92 23.38
CA CYS A 154 -7.82 -6.57 24.78
C CYS A 154 -9.07 -6.82 25.63
N LYS A 155 -8.92 -7.68 26.65
CA LYS A 155 -9.97 -7.99 27.63
C LYS A 155 -9.85 -7.19 28.93
N HIS A 156 -8.74 -6.48 29.12
CA HIS A 156 -8.42 -5.75 30.34
C HIS A 156 -9.10 -4.37 30.40
N HIS A 157 -9.44 -3.79 29.23
CA HIS A 157 -9.95 -2.42 29.15
C HIS A 157 -11.23 -2.31 28.32
N LYS A 158 -12.08 -1.33 28.65
CA LYS A 158 -13.39 -1.13 28.02
C LYS A 158 -13.32 -0.17 26.84
N THR A 159 -12.58 0.94 26.95
CA THR A 159 -12.50 1.95 25.89
C THR A 159 -11.45 1.60 24.84
N GLU A 160 -11.69 1.98 23.59
CA GLU A 160 -10.75 1.71 22.48
C GLU A 160 -9.40 2.40 22.67
N SER A 161 -9.40 3.57 23.32
CA SER A 161 -8.19 4.31 23.71
C SER A 161 -7.32 3.54 24.70
N GLU A 162 -7.92 2.96 25.74
CA GLU A 162 -7.19 2.19 26.77
C GLU A 162 -6.69 0.85 26.21
N LYS A 163 -7.50 0.19 25.37
CA LYS A 163 -7.12 -1.09 24.75
C LYS A 163 -5.84 -0.98 23.92
N LYS A 164 -5.68 0.11 23.16
CA LYS A 164 -4.47 0.36 22.36
C LYS A 164 -3.21 0.48 23.20
N ARG A 165 -3.34 0.90 24.46
CA ARG A 165 -2.26 1.11 25.45
C ARG A 165 -2.14 0.04 26.51
N CYS A 166 -2.92 -1.03 26.40
CA CYS A 166 -2.87 -2.08 27.40
C CYS A 166 -1.45 -2.68 27.44
N LYS A 167 -0.72 -2.41 28.53
CA LYS A 167 0.66 -2.87 28.74
C LYS A 167 0.75 -4.39 28.64
N GLU A 168 -0.20 -5.11 29.22
CA GLU A 168 -0.24 -6.58 29.11
C GLU A 168 -0.44 -7.06 27.67
N CYS A 169 -1.35 -6.44 26.90
CA CYS A 169 -1.53 -6.79 25.49
C CYS A 169 -0.32 -6.37 24.63
N TYR A 170 0.39 -5.32 25.02
CA TYR A 170 1.63 -4.91 24.40
C TYR A 170 2.74 -5.93 24.66
N GLU A 171 2.94 -6.37 25.90
CA GLU A 171 3.90 -7.40 26.27
C GLU A 171 3.64 -8.71 25.53
N ILE A 172 2.37 -9.13 25.39
CA ILE A 172 2.03 -10.33 24.60
C ILE A 172 2.41 -10.15 23.13
N ARG A 173 2.10 -8.99 22.53
CA ARG A 173 2.48 -8.68 21.13
C ARG A 173 3.99 -8.65 20.94
N ASN A 174 4.73 -8.18 21.96
CA ASN A 174 6.17 -8.01 21.92
C ASN A 174 6.97 -9.26 22.29
N LYS A 175 6.35 -10.43 22.48
CA LYS A 175 7.09 -11.69 22.66
C LYS A 175 7.75 -12.17 21.38
N GLU A 176 8.90 -12.83 21.54
CA GLU A 176 9.57 -13.53 20.44
C GLU A 176 8.71 -14.66 19.89
N CYS A 177 8.82 -14.91 18.58
CA CYS A 177 7.99 -15.88 17.91
C CYS A 177 8.49 -17.31 18.11
N SER A 178 7.78 -18.08 18.93
CA SER A 178 7.98 -19.52 19.11
C SER A 178 6.96 -20.39 18.35
N HIS A 179 6.14 -19.78 17.49
CA HIS A 179 5.10 -20.50 16.75
C HIS A 179 5.68 -21.51 15.75
N THR A 180 4.93 -22.59 15.56
CA THR A 180 5.18 -23.65 14.58
C THR A 180 5.01 -23.14 13.14
N ASP A 181 5.49 -23.89 12.16
CA ASP A 181 5.38 -23.49 10.75
C ASP A 181 3.93 -23.41 10.26
N ASP A 182 3.03 -24.26 10.78
CA ASP A 182 1.61 -24.17 10.43
C ASP A 182 0.97 -22.88 10.98
N GLU A 183 1.23 -22.53 12.25
CA GLU A 183 0.78 -21.28 12.89
C GLU A 183 1.37 -20.03 12.22
N ARG A 184 2.61 -20.12 11.71
CA ARG A 184 3.25 -19.02 10.98
C ARG A 184 2.67 -18.82 9.59
N SER A 185 2.27 -19.91 8.94
CA SER A 185 1.79 -19.89 7.57
C SER A 185 0.46 -19.17 7.43
N PHE A 186 0.20 -18.61 6.25
CA PHE A 186 -1.08 -17.99 5.93
C PHE A 186 -1.53 -18.30 4.52
N ILE A 187 -2.84 -18.22 4.33
CA ILE A 187 -3.51 -18.42 3.05
C ILE A 187 -3.88 -17.05 2.51
N GLY A 188 -3.61 -16.82 1.24
CA GLY A 188 -4.00 -15.59 0.56
C GLY A 188 -4.07 -15.79 -0.94
N THR A 189 -4.54 -14.74 -1.60
CA THR A 189 -4.58 -14.65 -3.06
C THR A 189 -3.66 -13.53 -3.47
N TRP A 190 -2.74 -13.79 -4.40
CA TRP A 190 -1.77 -12.80 -4.85
C TRP A 190 -1.60 -12.85 -6.36
N THR A 191 -0.96 -11.82 -6.89
CA THR A 191 -0.43 -11.88 -8.25
C THR A 191 0.72 -12.90 -8.31
N THR A 192 0.83 -13.62 -9.43
CA THR A 192 1.93 -14.59 -9.59
C THR A 192 3.31 -13.92 -9.60
N THR A 193 3.38 -12.62 -9.93
CA THR A 193 4.59 -11.80 -9.87
C THR A 193 5.07 -11.55 -8.44
N GLU A 194 4.16 -11.21 -7.51
CA GLU A 194 4.50 -11.08 -6.09
C GLU A 194 4.91 -12.42 -5.48
N VAL A 195 4.21 -13.51 -5.78
CA VAL A 195 4.58 -14.84 -5.31
C VAL A 195 5.96 -15.25 -5.83
N LYS A 196 6.27 -14.92 -7.08
CA LYS A 196 7.60 -15.19 -7.64
C LYS A 196 8.71 -14.44 -6.87
N LEU A 197 8.47 -13.17 -6.52
CA LEU A 197 9.40 -12.42 -5.66
C LEU A 197 9.52 -13.04 -4.27
N ALA A 198 8.40 -13.44 -3.67
CA ALA A 198 8.38 -14.07 -2.36
C ALA A 198 9.20 -15.37 -2.34
N LEU A 199 9.03 -16.23 -3.35
CA LEU A 199 9.81 -17.46 -3.51
C LEU A 199 11.32 -17.17 -3.60
N HIS A 200 11.73 -16.13 -4.34
CA HIS A 200 13.15 -15.73 -4.39
C HIS A 200 13.67 -15.23 -3.03
N LYS A 201 12.78 -14.72 -2.17
CA LYS A 201 13.10 -14.28 -0.81
C LYS A 201 12.98 -15.39 0.23
N GLY A 202 12.81 -16.64 -0.20
CA GLY A 202 12.84 -17.81 0.68
C GLY A 202 11.47 -18.24 1.22
N TYR A 203 10.37 -17.67 0.71
CA TYR A 203 9.05 -18.20 1.03
C TYR A 203 8.89 -19.60 0.44
N GLN A 204 8.14 -20.45 1.13
CA GLN A 204 7.76 -21.77 0.65
C GLN A 204 6.26 -21.82 0.39
N ILE A 205 5.86 -22.38 -0.75
CA ILE A 205 4.45 -22.70 -1.02
C ILE A 205 4.17 -24.06 -0.38
N LEU A 206 3.30 -24.09 0.62
CA LEU A 206 2.88 -25.33 1.29
C LEU A 206 1.76 -26.02 0.51
N ASN A 207 0.83 -25.25 -0.04
CA ASN A 207 -0.29 -25.79 -0.82
C ASN A 207 -0.82 -24.75 -1.83
N ILE A 208 -1.30 -25.21 -2.99
CA ILE A 208 -1.91 -24.35 -4.02
C ILE A 208 -3.36 -24.79 -4.21
N TYR A 209 -4.30 -23.87 -3.99
CA TYR A 209 -5.74 -24.15 -4.07
C TYR A 209 -6.26 -23.90 -5.48
N GLU A 210 -5.90 -22.77 -6.07
CA GLU A 210 -6.41 -22.37 -7.38
C GLU A 210 -5.46 -21.36 -8.03
N VAL A 211 -5.31 -21.47 -9.36
CA VAL A 211 -4.53 -20.54 -10.18
C VAL A 211 -5.40 -20.08 -11.34
N TRP A 212 -5.49 -18.78 -11.55
CA TRP A 212 -6.13 -18.18 -12.72
C TRP A 212 -5.02 -17.66 -13.63
N ASN A 213 -4.67 -18.46 -14.64
CA ASN A 213 -3.54 -18.24 -15.53
C ASN A 213 -4.00 -17.60 -16.85
N PHE A 214 -3.39 -16.48 -17.23
CA PHE A 214 -3.60 -15.81 -18.50
C PHE A 214 -2.49 -16.21 -19.47
N ASN A 215 -2.88 -16.70 -20.64
CA ASN A 215 -1.95 -17.09 -21.70
C ASN A 215 -1.41 -15.89 -22.50
N THR A 216 -2.05 -14.72 -22.35
CA THR A 216 -1.68 -13.48 -23.02
C THR A 216 -1.48 -12.35 -22.01
N ARG A 217 -0.57 -11.44 -22.35
CA ARG A 217 -0.27 -10.24 -21.57
C ARG A 217 0.14 -9.11 -22.50
N SER A 218 -0.07 -7.87 -22.06
CA SER A 218 0.31 -6.65 -22.79
C SER A 218 0.94 -5.65 -21.84
N ASP A 219 2.01 -4.99 -22.30
CA ASP A 219 2.62 -3.82 -21.65
C ASP A 219 2.27 -2.52 -22.40
N THR A 220 1.38 -2.56 -23.40
CA THR A 220 1.03 -1.41 -24.24
C THR A 220 -0.33 -0.79 -23.89
N LEU A 221 -1.14 -1.46 -23.05
CA LEU A 221 -2.53 -1.05 -22.74
C LEU A 221 -2.68 0.44 -22.36
N PHE A 222 -1.71 0.98 -21.63
CA PHE A 222 -1.77 2.35 -21.12
C PHE A 222 -0.63 3.23 -21.63
N LYS A 223 0.27 2.73 -22.48
CA LYS A 223 1.47 3.47 -22.90
C LYS A 223 1.11 4.78 -23.57
N ASP A 224 0.21 4.77 -24.56
CA ASP A 224 -0.15 6.00 -25.29
C ASP A 224 -0.87 7.02 -24.40
N TYR A 225 -1.76 6.55 -23.52
CA TYR A 225 -2.42 7.40 -22.53
C TYR A 225 -1.40 8.07 -21.59
N VAL A 226 -0.47 7.27 -21.05
CA VAL A 226 0.58 7.79 -20.17
C VAL A 226 1.50 8.73 -20.94
N LYS A 227 1.92 8.41 -22.19
CA LYS A 227 2.72 9.30 -23.04
C LYS A 227 2.07 10.66 -23.22
N MET A 228 0.77 10.69 -23.52
CA MET A 228 0.03 11.92 -23.75
C MET A 228 0.08 12.87 -22.54
N PHE A 229 -0.30 12.40 -21.36
CA PHE A 229 -0.31 13.26 -20.16
C PHE A 229 1.07 13.48 -19.57
N LEU A 230 1.99 12.51 -19.72
CA LEU A 230 3.36 12.68 -19.30
C LEU A 230 4.06 13.75 -20.13
N LYS A 231 3.83 13.79 -21.45
CA LYS A 231 4.31 14.87 -22.32
C LYS A 231 3.89 16.24 -21.79
N ILE A 232 2.60 16.44 -21.53
CA ILE A 232 2.08 17.70 -20.98
C ILE A 232 2.76 18.02 -19.64
N LYS A 233 2.88 17.03 -18.75
CA LYS A 233 3.53 17.19 -17.44
C LYS A 233 5.00 17.60 -17.56
N LEU A 234 5.74 17.04 -18.52
CA LEU A 234 7.17 17.32 -18.76
C LEU A 234 7.39 18.66 -19.47
N GLU A 235 6.49 19.06 -20.37
CA GLU A 235 6.52 20.37 -21.05
C GLU A 235 6.14 21.53 -20.12
N THR A 236 5.44 21.25 -19.01
CA THR A 236 4.92 22.27 -18.09
C THR A 236 5.71 22.39 -16.78
N ASP A 237 6.86 21.73 -16.68
CA ASP A 237 7.71 21.65 -15.50
C ASP A 237 9.16 22.03 -15.83
N ASP A 238 9.76 22.92 -15.05
CA ASP A 238 11.13 23.40 -15.22
C ASP A 238 12.15 22.65 -14.35
N LYS A 239 11.69 21.66 -13.57
CA LYS A 239 12.54 20.83 -12.69
C LYS A 239 13.61 19.98 -13.39
N TRP A 240 13.55 19.84 -14.71
CA TRP A 240 14.59 19.12 -15.46
C TRP A 240 15.99 19.72 -15.24
N SER A 241 16.05 21.04 -14.99
CA SER A 241 17.30 21.78 -14.75
C SER A 241 18.06 21.33 -13.49
N GLU A 242 17.38 20.64 -12.55
CA GLU A 242 18.01 20.07 -11.35
C GLU A 242 18.81 18.79 -11.68
N ASN A 243 18.54 18.14 -12.82
CA ASN A 243 19.14 16.84 -13.17
C ASN A 243 19.89 16.83 -14.51
N PHE A 244 19.69 17.84 -15.36
CA PHE A 244 20.30 17.92 -16.70
C PHE A 244 21.00 19.25 -16.89
N LYS A 245 22.15 19.23 -17.57
CA LYS A 245 22.95 20.44 -17.81
C LYS A 245 22.34 21.34 -18.89
N THR A 246 21.72 20.73 -19.90
CA THR A 246 21.07 21.46 -20.99
C THR A 246 19.71 20.85 -21.31
N GLU A 247 18.85 21.67 -21.93
CA GLU A 247 17.51 21.26 -22.32
C GLU A 247 17.54 20.20 -23.43
N GLU A 248 18.53 20.26 -24.33
CA GLU A 248 18.73 19.29 -25.40
C GLU A 248 19.06 17.90 -24.85
N GLU A 249 19.89 17.83 -23.80
CA GLU A 249 20.21 16.58 -23.13
C GLU A 249 18.97 15.95 -22.50
N TYR A 250 18.16 16.77 -21.83
CA TYR A 250 16.88 16.35 -21.25
C TYR A 250 15.93 15.82 -22.33
N ARG A 251 15.73 16.58 -23.43
CA ARG A 251 14.88 16.18 -24.56
C ARG A 251 15.32 14.86 -25.18
N ARG A 252 16.63 14.68 -25.38
CA ARG A 252 17.20 13.43 -25.91
C ARG A 252 16.91 12.27 -24.97
N CYS A 253 17.13 12.44 -23.66
CA CYS A 253 16.87 11.41 -22.66
C CYS A 253 15.37 11.02 -22.62
N VAL A 254 14.46 12.00 -22.70
CA VAL A 254 13.01 11.76 -22.77
C VAL A 254 12.62 10.99 -24.04
N LYS A 255 13.18 11.37 -25.20
CA LYS A 255 12.92 10.65 -26.45
C LYS A 255 13.46 9.22 -26.42
N GLU A 256 14.68 9.01 -25.94
CA GLU A 256 15.30 7.68 -25.85
C GLU A 256 14.57 6.75 -24.86
N LYS A 257 14.20 7.24 -23.67
CA LYS A 257 13.61 6.41 -22.62
C LYS A 257 12.09 6.22 -22.77
N LEU A 258 11.38 7.26 -23.24
CA LEU A 258 9.92 7.30 -23.20
C LEU A 258 9.28 7.37 -24.59
N ASP A 259 10.08 7.58 -25.64
CA ASP A 259 9.60 7.84 -27.00
C ASP A 259 8.54 8.96 -27.01
N ILE A 260 8.90 10.06 -26.35
CA ILE A 260 8.13 11.31 -26.29
C ILE A 260 8.98 12.42 -26.89
N GLU A 261 8.42 13.15 -27.84
CA GLU A 261 9.03 14.37 -28.38
C GLU A 261 8.44 15.58 -27.66
N LEU A 262 9.29 16.28 -26.90
CA LEU A 262 8.92 17.55 -26.26
C LEU A 262 9.00 18.68 -27.30
N ARG A 263 8.10 19.65 -27.21
CA ARG A 263 8.03 20.83 -28.09
C ARG A 263 8.56 22.06 -27.38
N GLU A 264 7.73 22.76 -26.62
CA GLU A 264 8.11 23.92 -25.83
C GLU A 264 8.03 23.54 -24.35
N ILE A 265 9.09 23.82 -23.58
CA ILE A 265 9.08 23.62 -22.14
C ILE A 265 8.84 24.98 -21.49
N LYS A 266 7.68 25.16 -20.87
CA LYS A 266 7.26 26.39 -20.23
C LYS A 266 6.54 26.09 -18.93
N LYS A 267 7.07 26.58 -17.82
CA LYS A 267 6.50 26.38 -16.48
C LYS A 267 5.02 26.78 -16.45
N ASN A 268 4.13 25.83 -16.19
CA ASN A 268 2.70 26.06 -16.00
C ASN A 268 2.18 25.17 -14.86
N PRO A 269 2.13 25.69 -13.62
CA PRO A 269 1.73 24.90 -12.45
C PRO A 269 0.31 24.32 -12.53
N GLY A 270 -0.64 25.06 -13.12
CA GLY A 270 -2.04 24.63 -13.25
C GLY A 270 -2.16 23.47 -14.24
N MET A 271 -1.55 23.59 -15.40
CA MET A 271 -1.53 22.54 -16.42
C MET A 271 -0.81 21.29 -15.92
N ARG A 272 0.32 21.48 -15.24
CA ARG A 272 1.06 20.40 -14.57
C ARG A 272 0.18 19.64 -13.58
N PHE A 273 -0.59 20.37 -12.77
CA PHE A 273 -1.49 19.77 -11.78
C PHE A 273 -2.57 18.91 -12.46
N ILE A 274 -3.19 19.41 -13.53
CA ILE A 274 -4.17 18.67 -14.33
C ILE A 274 -3.56 17.40 -14.93
N ALA A 275 -2.40 17.51 -15.59
CA ALA A 275 -1.71 16.36 -16.17
C ALA A 275 -1.37 15.30 -15.12
N LYS A 276 -0.94 15.73 -13.92
CA LYS A 276 -0.69 14.83 -12.78
C LYS A 276 -1.97 14.13 -12.31
N ILE A 277 -3.12 14.80 -12.29
CA ILE A 277 -4.39 14.17 -11.95
C ILE A 277 -4.74 13.09 -12.97
N CYS A 278 -4.72 13.42 -14.27
CA CYS A 278 -5.05 12.46 -15.34
C CYS A 278 -4.13 11.23 -15.34
N LEU A 279 -2.84 11.41 -15.11
CA LEU A 279 -1.90 10.29 -14.97
C LEU A 279 -2.27 9.31 -13.84
N ASN A 280 -2.80 9.82 -12.73
CA ASN A 280 -3.18 9.01 -11.57
C ASN A 280 -4.66 8.56 -11.61
N SER A 281 -5.45 9.09 -12.55
CA SER A 281 -6.90 8.97 -12.57
C SER A 281 -7.38 8.68 -13.99
N LEU A 282 -7.75 7.43 -14.26
CA LEU A 282 -8.40 7.02 -15.51
C LEU A 282 -9.90 7.32 -15.42
N TRP A 283 -10.31 8.57 -15.64
CA TRP A 283 -11.71 9.00 -15.64
C TRP A 283 -12.14 9.40 -17.05
N ASP A 284 -13.44 9.27 -17.33
CA ASP A 284 -14.09 9.91 -18.49
C ASP A 284 -14.13 11.44 -18.27
N LEU A 285 -12.98 12.10 -18.39
CA LEU A 285 -12.85 13.55 -18.38
C LEU A 285 -12.92 14.04 -19.83
N ASN A 286 -13.98 14.78 -20.17
CA ASN A 286 -14.03 15.49 -21.43
C ASN A 286 -13.37 16.86 -21.22
N MET A 287 -12.20 17.03 -21.83
CA MET A 287 -11.32 18.18 -21.66
C MET A 287 -11.16 18.87 -23.01
N ILE A 288 -11.47 20.17 -23.05
CA ILE A 288 -11.30 21.01 -24.23
C ILE A 288 -10.36 22.15 -23.85
N PHE A 289 -9.19 22.19 -24.48
CA PHE A 289 -8.27 23.33 -24.34
C PHE A 289 -8.82 24.48 -25.18
N LEU A 290 -9.29 25.53 -24.51
CA LEU A 290 -9.84 26.72 -25.17
C LEU A 290 -8.71 27.62 -25.70
N ASN A 291 -7.60 27.70 -24.96
CA ASN A 291 -6.34 28.35 -25.33
C ASN A 291 -5.22 27.91 -24.35
N ASP A 292 -4.03 28.52 -24.45
CA ASP A 292 -2.84 28.19 -23.65
C ASP A 292 -3.04 28.34 -22.13
N ASP A 293 -3.99 29.17 -21.71
CA ASP A 293 -4.25 29.50 -20.31
C ASP A 293 -5.62 29.00 -19.81
N CYS A 294 -6.49 28.50 -20.71
CA CYS A 294 -7.87 28.13 -20.41
C CYS A 294 -8.20 26.70 -20.83
N LEU A 295 -8.63 25.90 -19.86
CA LEU A 295 -9.17 24.55 -20.05
C LEU A 295 -10.64 24.51 -19.64
N GLU A 296 -11.51 24.06 -20.54
CA GLU A 296 -12.87 23.65 -20.21
C GLU A 296 -12.89 22.16 -19.86
N MET A 297 -13.28 21.83 -18.63
CA MET A 297 -13.43 20.45 -18.16
C MET A 297 -14.90 20.15 -17.92
N LYS A 298 -15.47 19.25 -18.71
CA LYS A 298 -16.83 18.73 -18.52
C LYS A 298 -16.73 17.41 -17.77
N HIS A 299 -17.25 17.39 -16.55
CA HIS A 299 -17.46 16.16 -15.79
C HIS A 299 -18.95 16.00 -15.49
N LYS A 300 -19.45 14.76 -15.58
CA LYS A 300 -20.80 14.43 -15.11
C LYS A 300 -20.70 14.10 -13.63
N PHE A 301 -21.16 15.01 -12.76
CA PHE A 301 -21.31 14.71 -11.32
C PHE A 301 -22.33 13.56 -11.19
N LYS A 302 -21.93 12.47 -10.55
CA LYS A 302 -22.79 11.30 -10.33
C LYS A 302 -23.08 11.21 -8.84
N ASP A 303 -24.25 11.69 -8.43
CA ASP A 303 -24.79 11.46 -7.09
C ASP A 303 -25.23 9.99 -6.96
N GLU A 304 -24.85 9.40 -5.83
CA GLU A 304 -25.39 8.21 -5.15
C GLU A 304 -25.67 6.92 -5.96
N TYR A 305 -25.02 5.85 -5.50
CA TYR A 305 -25.15 4.44 -5.91
C TYR A 305 -24.79 4.11 -7.37
N VAL A 306 -23.55 3.66 -7.55
CA VAL A 306 -23.06 3.10 -8.82
C VAL A 306 -23.21 1.57 -8.76
N PRO A 307 -24.07 0.93 -9.58
CA PRO A 307 -23.91 -0.50 -9.84
C PRO A 307 -22.48 -0.74 -10.36
N ASP A 308 -21.80 -1.78 -9.87
CA ASP A 308 -20.42 -2.14 -10.25
C ASP A 308 -20.22 -1.86 -11.76
N ASN A 309 -19.39 -0.87 -12.10
CA ASN A 309 -19.17 -0.52 -13.50
C ASN A 309 -18.52 -1.74 -14.17
N PHE A 310 -19.21 -2.32 -15.17
CA PHE A 310 -18.71 -3.46 -15.97
C PHE A 310 -17.33 -3.20 -16.59
N ASN A 311 -16.87 -1.95 -16.62
CA ASN A 311 -15.56 -1.52 -17.10
C ASN A 311 -14.44 -1.57 -16.04
N THR A 312 -14.73 -1.98 -14.79
CA THR A 312 -13.69 -2.04 -13.73
C THR A 312 -12.97 -3.40 -13.76
N ASN A 313 -11.74 -3.42 -14.27
CA ASN A 313 -10.97 -4.67 -14.34
C ASN A 313 -10.09 -4.85 -13.09
N ILE A 314 -10.53 -5.74 -12.19
CA ILE A 314 -9.82 -6.05 -10.93
C ILE A 314 -8.42 -6.62 -11.13
N TYR A 315 -8.16 -7.32 -12.25
CA TYR A 315 -6.81 -7.83 -12.55
C TYR A 315 -5.86 -6.69 -12.85
N ILE A 316 -6.31 -5.66 -13.58
CA ILE A 316 -5.51 -4.45 -13.82
C ILE A 316 -5.17 -3.80 -12.48
N ALA A 317 -6.16 -3.59 -11.61
CA ALA A 317 -5.94 -2.98 -10.30
C ALA A 317 -4.96 -3.78 -9.43
N ALA A 318 -5.13 -5.11 -9.35
CA ALA A 318 -4.26 -6.00 -8.59
C ALA A 318 -2.82 -6.00 -9.14
N PHE A 319 -2.66 -6.07 -10.48
CA PHE A 319 -1.33 -6.01 -11.11
C PHE A 319 -0.68 -4.64 -10.92
N THR A 320 -1.41 -3.54 -11.10
CA THR A 320 -0.89 -2.18 -10.89
C THR A 320 -0.35 -2.01 -9.46
N THR A 321 -1.13 -2.38 -8.44
CA THR A 321 -0.65 -2.20 -7.05
C THR A 321 0.43 -3.20 -6.67
N SER A 322 0.39 -4.43 -7.19
CA SER A 322 1.45 -5.42 -6.96
C SER A 322 2.79 -5.00 -7.52
N SER A 323 2.82 -4.50 -8.76
CA SER A 323 4.04 -4.04 -9.43
C SER A 323 4.59 -2.79 -8.74
N ALA A 324 3.71 -1.89 -8.28
CA ALA A 324 4.08 -0.74 -7.46
C ALA A 324 4.77 -1.19 -6.15
N ARG A 325 4.18 -2.15 -5.42
CA ARG A 325 4.79 -2.73 -4.21
C ARG A 325 6.13 -3.40 -4.50
N ILE A 326 6.27 -4.14 -5.61
CA ILE A 326 7.52 -4.79 -6.01
C ILE A 326 8.62 -3.74 -6.26
N ARG A 327 8.30 -2.61 -6.90
CA ARG A 327 9.26 -1.51 -7.15
C ARG A 327 9.75 -0.88 -5.85
N LEU A 328 8.82 -0.54 -4.95
CA LEU A 328 9.15 -0.07 -3.60
C LEU A 328 10.03 -1.09 -2.86
N TYR A 329 9.63 -2.36 -2.89
CA TYR A 329 10.32 -3.46 -2.21
C TYR A 329 11.77 -3.60 -2.67
N LYS A 330 12.07 -3.49 -3.96
CA LYS A 330 13.44 -3.59 -4.47
C LYS A 330 14.38 -2.56 -3.84
N MET A 331 13.92 -1.33 -3.64
CA MET A 331 14.72 -0.30 -2.99
C MET A 331 14.82 -0.56 -1.49
N MET A 332 13.73 -0.94 -0.83
CA MET A 332 13.76 -1.31 0.60
C MET A 332 14.73 -2.48 0.87
N ASP A 333 14.73 -3.48 -0.01
CA ASP A 333 15.60 -4.65 0.07
C ASP A 333 17.07 -4.30 -0.17
N LYS A 334 17.37 -3.36 -1.09
CA LYS A 334 18.71 -2.80 -1.28
C LYS A 334 19.19 -2.05 -0.03
N LEU A 335 18.32 -1.27 0.59
CA LEU A 335 18.62 -0.46 1.78
C LEU A 335 18.67 -1.28 3.08
N GLY A 336 18.02 -2.46 3.10
CA GLY A 336 18.03 -3.37 4.24
C GLY A 336 17.52 -2.71 5.52
N ASP A 337 18.35 -2.77 6.56
CA ASP A 337 18.07 -2.25 7.91
C ASP A 337 18.11 -0.72 8.02
N LYS A 338 18.61 -0.04 6.99
CA LYS A 338 18.69 1.43 6.95
C LYS A 338 17.36 2.11 6.67
N VAL A 339 16.33 1.36 6.29
CA VAL A 339 14.98 1.90 6.06
C VAL A 339 14.35 2.30 7.38
N LEU A 340 13.96 3.57 7.52
CA LEU A 340 13.25 4.11 8.69
C LEU A 340 11.73 4.08 8.49
N TYR A 341 11.25 4.36 7.27
CA TYR A 341 9.84 4.47 6.96
C TYR A 341 9.56 4.24 5.47
N SER A 342 8.37 3.75 5.15
CA SER A 342 7.85 3.69 3.77
C SER A 342 6.37 4.08 3.71
N ASP A 343 5.95 4.76 2.63
CA ASP A 343 4.54 4.99 2.29
C ASP A 343 4.35 5.01 0.77
N THR A 344 3.88 3.89 0.23
CA THR A 344 3.46 3.64 -1.16
C THR A 344 4.58 3.81 -2.19
N ASP A 345 5.02 5.04 -2.42
CA ASP A 345 6.01 5.51 -3.37
C ASP A 345 7.21 6.19 -2.70
N SER A 346 7.19 6.36 -1.38
CA SER A 346 8.25 7.02 -0.62
C SER A 346 9.01 6.09 0.32
N ILE A 347 10.29 6.39 0.53
CA ILE A 347 11.16 5.76 1.53
C ILE A 347 11.94 6.86 2.26
N VAL A 348 11.98 6.76 3.59
CA VAL A 348 12.95 7.48 4.42
C VAL A 348 13.99 6.50 4.94
N TYR A 349 15.27 6.81 4.78
CA TYR A 349 16.37 5.90 5.14
C TYR A 349 17.62 6.63 5.66
N ILE A 350 18.51 5.87 6.28
CA ILE A 350 19.82 6.33 6.77
C ILE A 350 20.84 6.16 5.63
N ASP A 351 21.41 7.26 5.16
CA ASP A 351 22.55 7.30 4.24
C ASP A 351 23.84 7.29 5.07
N ASP A 352 24.60 6.19 5.00
CA ASP A 352 25.90 6.02 5.68
C ASP A 352 27.10 6.28 4.76
N GLY A 353 26.84 6.84 3.57
CA GLY A 353 27.83 7.11 2.54
C GLY A 353 28.08 5.94 1.58
N THR A 354 27.61 4.73 1.89
CA THR A 354 27.78 3.54 1.02
C THR A 354 26.53 3.15 0.25
N ASN A 355 25.37 3.59 0.72
CA ASN A 355 24.05 3.11 0.28
C ASN A 355 23.18 4.22 -0.35
N LYS A 356 23.76 5.38 -0.66
CA LYS A 356 23.04 6.52 -1.25
C LYS A 356 22.28 6.08 -2.52
N ALA A 357 20.98 6.30 -2.54
CA ALA A 357 20.14 6.03 -3.69
C ALA A 357 20.46 7.00 -4.84
N GLU A 358 20.50 6.46 -6.06
CA GLU A 358 20.57 7.27 -7.28
C GLU A 358 19.26 8.01 -7.46
N THR A 359 19.34 9.31 -7.72
CA THR A 359 18.16 10.18 -7.90
C THR A 359 18.09 10.77 -9.31
N GLY A 360 16.87 11.05 -9.76
CA GLY A 360 16.57 11.62 -11.07
C GLY A 360 15.11 12.07 -11.16
N CYS A 361 14.76 12.72 -12.28
CA CYS A 361 13.40 13.22 -12.52
C CYS A 361 12.62 12.44 -13.59
N MET A 362 13.18 11.37 -14.15
CA MET A 362 12.49 10.57 -15.17
C MET A 362 11.41 9.68 -14.56
N LEU A 363 10.49 9.23 -15.40
CA LEU A 363 9.42 8.32 -15.00
C LEU A 363 9.99 7.05 -14.34
N GLY A 364 9.71 6.87 -13.06
CA GLY A 364 10.15 5.71 -12.29
C GLY A 364 11.49 5.87 -11.57
N ASP A 365 12.18 7.00 -11.75
CA ASP A 365 13.35 7.34 -10.95
C ASP A 365 12.94 7.67 -9.50
N TRP A 366 13.89 7.55 -8.58
CA TRP A 366 13.74 8.11 -7.24
C TRP A 366 14.12 9.59 -7.28
N THR A 367 13.34 10.47 -6.66
CA THR A 367 13.69 11.89 -6.49
C THR A 367 14.00 12.17 -5.02
N ASP A 368 14.90 13.12 -4.76
CA ASP A 368 15.11 13.66 -3.41
C ASP A 368 13.99 14.66 -3.09
N GLU A 369 13.27 14.44 -1.98
CA GLU A 369 12.18 15.31 -1.53
C GLU A 369 12.66 16.43 -0.59
N LEU A 370 13.90 16.36 -0.08
CA LEU A 370 14.44 17.35 0.85
C LEU A 370 15.12 18.52 0.14
N GLY A 371 15.65 18.27 -1.06
CA GLY A 371 16.42 19.22 -1.84
C GLY A 371 17.93 19.14 -1.59
N GLU A 372 18.69 19.92 -2.36
CA GLU A 372 20.15 19.91 -2.32
C GLU A 372 20.69 20.34 -0.94
N ASP A 373 21.73 19.65 -0.46
CA ASP A 373 22.38 19.83 0.84
C ASP A 373 21.47 19.77 2.09
N LYS A 374 20.22 19.34 1.93
CA LYS A 374 19.29 19.10 3.03
C LYS A 374 19.25 17.63 3.41
N TYR A 375 19.26 17.38 4.72
CA TYR A 375 19.13 16.04 5.25
C TYR A 375 18.49 16.05 6.64
N ILE A 376 17.83 14.96 6.97
CA ILE A 376 17.19 14.76 8.27
C ILE A 376 18.28 14.44 9.30
N LYS A 377 18.28 15.16 10.43
CA LYS A 377 19.10 14.88 11.62
C LYS A 377 18.37 14.02 12.64
N THR A 378 17.07 14.24 12.80
CA THR A 378 16.24 13.45 13.72
C THR A 378 14.93 13.08 13.07
N TRP A 379 14.57 11.80 13.14
CA TRP A 379 13.36 11.21 12.60
C TRP A 379 12.45 10.72 13.72
N ILE A 380 11.14 10.93 13.56
CA ILE A 380 10.10 10.30 14.39
C ILE A 380 8.92 9.81 13.54
N SER A 381 8.36 8.65 13.86
CA SER A 381 7.15 8.11 13.22
C SER A 381 6.28 7.31 14.19
N PRO A 382 5.34 7.97 14.89
CA PRO A 382 4.46 7.33 15.89
C PRO A 382 3.45 6.33 15.31
N ALA A 383 3.15 6.41 14.00
CA ALA A 383 2.20 5.51 13.34
C ALA A 383 2.36 5.52 11.81
N SER A 384 1.63 4.63 11.13
CA SER A 384 1.50 4.71 9.66
C SER A 384 0.84 6.02 9.23
N LYS A 385 1.46 6.75 8.29
CA LYS A 385 1.04 8.09 7.83
C LYS A 385 1.11 9.17 8.90
N ASP A 386 1.94 8.96 9.91
CA ASP A 386 2.26 9.93 10.95
C ASP A 386 3.77 9.94 11.20
N TYR A 387 4.41 11.03 10.82
CA TYR A 387 5.84 11.22 10.97
C TYR A 387 6.21 12.70 11.03
N ALA A 388 7.34 12.99 11.66
CA ALA A 388 8.00 14.28 11.61
C ALA A 388 9.52 14.12 11.60
N TYR A 389 10.21 15.15 11.13
CA TYR A 389 11.65 15.16 11.05
C TYR A 389 12.22 16.55 11.27
N LEU A 390 13.38 16.61 11.91
CA LEU A 390 14.20 17.81 12.08
C LEU A 390 15.37 17.75 11.10
N MET A 391 15.50 18.77 10.26
CA MET A 391 16.55 18.88 9.25
C MET A 391 17.84 19.51 9.80
N ASN A 392 18.90 19.45 9.00
CA ASN A 392 20.21 20.02 9.32
C ASN A 392 20.22 21.53 9.52
N ASP A 393 19.30 22.24 8.87
CA ASP A 393 19.10 23.69 8.95
C ASP A 393 18.13 24.13 10.07
N GLY A 394 17.63 23.18 10.86
CA GLY A 394 16.66 23.44 11.95
C GLY A 394 15.19 23.43 11.52
N THR A 395 14.91 23.28 10.22
CA THR A 395 13.53 23.18 9.72
C THR A 395 12.90 21.87 10.16
N VAL A 396 11.61 21.91 10.54
CA VAL A 396 10.81 20.73 10.86
C VAL A 396 9.84 20.46 9.73
N GLY A 397 9.81 19.22 9.25
CA GLY A 397 8.82 18.72 8.30
C GLY A 397 8.06 17.53 8.86
N GLY A 398 6.99 17.11 8.20
CA GLY A 398 6.22 15.94 8.63
C GLY A 398 4.82 15.87 8.02
N LYS A 399 4.11 14.82 8.40
CA LYS A 399 2.72 14.55 7.99
C LYS A 399 1.99 13.89 9.15
N ILE A 400 0.71 14.23 9.33
CA ILE A 400 -0.17 13.55 10.30
C ILE A 400 -1.48 13.19 9.61
N LYS A 401 -1.84 11.91 9.66
CA LYS A 401 -3.12 11.43 9.15
C LYS A 401 -4.29 11.98 9.98
N GLY A 402 -5.28 12.55 9.30
CA GLY A 402 -6.55 12.97 9.92
C GLY A 402 -6.55 14.37 10.52
N PHE A 403 -5.44 15.10 10.44
CA PHE A 403 -5.31 16.49 10.82
C PHE A 403 -4.97 17.32 9.59
N LYS A 404 -5.70 18.41 9.35
CA LYS A 404 -5.30 19.39 8.35
C LYS A 404 -4.16 20.19 8.96
N MET A 405 -2.99 20.20 8.33
CA MET A 405 -1.87 20.99 8.81
C MET A 405 -2.14 22.47 8.53
N THR A 406 -2.65 23.15 9.55
CA THR A 406 -2.68 24.60 9.69
C THR A 406 -1.58 25.03 10.65
N TYR A 407 -1.17 26.30 10.62
CA TYR A 407 -0.20 26.88 11.55
C TYR A 407 -0.53 26.56 13.04
N GLU A 408 -1.82 26.62 13.41
CA GLU A 408 -2.30 26.31 14.76
C GLU A 408 -2.16 24.82 15.13
N SER A 409 -2.34 23.91 14.17
CA SER A 409 -2.13 22.47 14.39
C SER A 409 -0.65 22.08 14.35
N GLU A 410 0.17 22.79 13.56
CA GLU A 410 1.62 22.59 13.44
C GLU A 410 2.35 22.98 14.71
N THR A 411 1.93 24.08 15.34
CA THR A 411 2.50 24.55 16.62
C THR A 411 2.14 23.63 17.79
N LYS A 412 0.96 22.99 17.78
CA LYS A 412 0.52 22.07 18.85
C LYS A 412 0.93 20.61 18.64
N LEU A 413 1.18 20.19 17.40
CA LEU A 413 1.70 18.86 17.06
C LEU A 413 3.12 18.95 16.51
N TYR A 414 3.91 19.82 17.15
CA TYR A 414 5.31 20.05 16.84
C TYR A 414 6.15 18.81 17.14
N PHE A 415 7.38 18.80 16.63
CA PHE A 415 8.30 17.67 16.74
C PHE A 415 8.48 17.17 18.19
N GLU A 416 8.62 18.10 19.15
CA GLU A 416 8.80 17.79 20.57
C GLU A 416 7.57 17.14 21.19
N GLU A 417 6.38 17.64 20.90
CA GLU A 417 5.12 17.11 21.42
C GLU A 417 4.86 15.68 20.93
N ARG A 418 5.20 15.39 19.67
CA ARG A 418 5.15 14.01 19.16
C ARG A 418 6.24 13.12 19.76
N MET A 419 7.39 13.70 20.12
CA MET A 419 8.43 12.97 20.82
C MET A 419 7.94 12.51 22.19
N LYS A 420 7.22 13.37 22.94
CA LYS A 420 6.62 13.03 24.25
C LYS A 420 5.63 11.85 24.16
N ILE A 421 4.91 11.74 23.04
CA ILE A 421 3.99 10.62 22.78
C ILE A 421 4.74 9.31 22.53
N ILE A 422 5.89 9.35 21.85
CA ILE A 422 6.74 8.16 21.63
C ILE A 422 7.48 7.75 22.90
N THR A 423 7.97 8.71 23.67
CA THR A 423 8.73 8.46 24.92
C THR A 423 7.84 8.18 26.13
N GLU A 424 6.53 8.08 25.94
CA GLU A 424 5.53 7.85 27.00
C GLU A 424 5.52 8.96 28.09
N GLU A 425 6.10 10.13 27.82
CA GLU A 425 6.02 11.30 28.70
C GLU A 425 4.62 11.92 28.71
N THR A 426 3.88 11.76 27.62
CA THR A 426 2.50 12.23 27.51
C THR A 426 1.66 11.18 26.81
N ASP A 427 0.48 10.97 27.37
CA ASP A 427 -0.47 10.03 26.83
C ASP A 427 -1.13 10.58 25.56
N TYR A 428 -1.69 11.78 25.55
CA TYR A 428 -2.40 12.28 24.37
C TYR A 428 -2.30 13.78 24.27
N ILE A 429 -2.56 14.29 23.07
CA ILE A 429 -2.61 15.72 22.80
C ILE A 429 -3.98 16.04 22.23
N ASP A 430 -4.74 16.87 22.93
CA ASP A 430 -6.01 17.35 22.41
C ASP A 430 -5.77 18.60 21.56
N VAL A 431 -6.18 18.53 20.30
CA VAL A 431 -6.00 19.60 19.32
C VAL A 431 -7.35 20.08 18.86
N GLU A 432 -7.63 21.36 19.14
CA GLU A 432 -8.79 22.05 18.60
C GLU A 432 -8.58 22.27 17.09
N ILE A 433 -9.51 21.77 16.29
CA ILE A 433 -9.50 21.93 14.84
C ILE A 433 -10.82 22.51 14.34
N ASN A 434 -10.70 23.35 13.30
CA ASN A 434 -11.83 23.87 12.56
C ASN A 434 -12.29 22.84 11.52
N GLN A 435 -13.51 22.32 11.69
CA GLN A 435 -14.15 21.43 10.73
C GLN A 435 -15.16 22.21 9.89
N PHE A 436 -14.95 22.22 8.58
CA PHE A 436 -15.90 22.78 7.63
C PHE A 436 -17.02 21.76 7.38
N GLN A 437 -18.25 22.18 7.57
CA GLN A 437 -19.44 21.39 7.27
C GLN A 437 -20.26 22.14 6.23
N ILE A 438 -20.43 21.54 5.06
CA ILE A 438 -21.36 22.02 4.04
C ILE A 438 -22.75 21.61 4.50
N GLN A 439 -23.58 22.61 4.76
CA GLN A 439 -24.96 22.41 5.14
C GLN A 439 -25.83 22.09 3.91
N LYS A 440 -27.05 21.58 4.15
CA LYS A 440 -27.99 21.23 3.07
C LYS A 440 -28.35 22.42 2.17
N ASP A 441 -28.29 23.63 2.72
CA ASP A 441 -28.50 24.91 2.03
C ASP A 441 -27.24 25.41 1.29
N ARG A 442 -26.18 24.59 1.23
CA ARG A 442 -24.86 24.91 0.64
C ARG A 442 -24.08 26.00 1.37
N ASN A 443 -24.53 26.43 2.56
CA ASN A 443 -23.73 27.31 3.41
C ASN A 443 -22.60 26.52 4.09
N ILE A 444 -21.44 27.16 4.26
CA ILE A 444 -20.30 26.58 4.95
C ILE A 444 -20.34 27.01 6.41
N LYS A 445 -20.52 26.07 7.33
CA LYS A 445 -20.37 26.31 8.76
C LYS A 445 -19.00 25.82 9.23
N VAL A 446 -18.31 26.63 10.01
CA VAL A 446 -17.07 26.24 10.69
C VAL A 446 -17.42 25.84 12.12
N ASN A 447 -17.25 24.56 12.45
CA ASN A 447 -17.41 24.07 13.82
C ASN A 447 -16.02 23.83 14.42
N LYS A 448 -15.81 24.28 15.65
CA LYS A 448 -14.64 23.89 16.44
C LYS A 448 -14.86 22.50 17.02
N THR A 449 -13.93 21.60 16.77
CA THR A 449 -13.97 20.23 17.29
C THR A 449 -12.63 19.88 17.90
N ASN A 450 -12.62 19.21 19.05
CA ASN A 450 -11.39 18.69 19.63
C ASN A 450 -11.12 17.29 19.09
N LYS A 451 -9.94 17.12 18.48
CA LYS A 451 -9.42 15.81 18.08
C LYS A 451 -8.29 15.41 19.00
N ARG A 452 -8.38 14.19 19.52
CA ARG A 452 -7.35 13.58 20.34
C ARG A 452 -6.31 12.88 19.47
N TYR A 453 -5.06 13.31 19.62
CA TYR A 453 -3.89 12.68 19.03
C TYR A 453 -3.26 11.69 20.01
N MET A 454 -2.93 10.48 19.53
CA MET A 454 -2.43 9.36 20.34
C MET A 454 -1.45 8.51 19.54
N PHE A 455 -0.54 7.84 20.25
CA PHE A 455 0.30 6.78 19.69
C PHE A 455 -0.54 5.71 18.98
N GLY A 456 -0.14 5.34 17.76
CA GLY A 456 -0.94 4.52 16.86
C GLY A 456 -0.18 3.39 16.17
N PHE A 457 1.01 3.04 16.65
CA PHE A 457 1.80 1.97 16.08
C PHE A 457 1.30 0.59 16.50
N ASP A 458 0.98 -0.25 15.52
CA ASP A 458 0.38 -1.56 15.79
C ASP A 458 0.68 -2.61 14.70
N LYS A 459 1.67 -2.36 13.84
CA LYS A 459 2.02 -3.22 12.70
C LYS A 459 3.26 -4.08 12.90
N ARG A 460 4.09 -3.77 13.90
CA ARG A 460 5.32 -4.50 14.25
C ARG A 460 5.50 -4.48 15.77
N ARG A 461 6.47 -5.24 16.26
CA ARG A 461 6.94 -5.19 17.65
C ARG A 461 7.93 -4.05 17.82
N ILE A 462 7.87 -3.36 18.96
CA ILE A 462 8.79 -2.26 19.27
C ILE A 462 9.89 -2.80 20.18
N LEU A 463 11.14 -2.45 19.89
CA LEU A 463 12.31 -2.74 20.71
C LEU A 463 12.64 -1.56 21.63
N ASP A 464 13.46 -1.78 22.67
CA ASP A 464 13.83 -0.77 23.66
C ASP A 464 14.53 0.47 23.06
N ASN A 465 15.17 0.31 21.89
CA ASN A 465 15.85 1.38 21.17
C ASN A 465 14.92 2.12 20.18
N PHE A 466 13.60 1.93 20.25
CA PHE A 466 12.60 2.45 19.31
C PHE A 466 12.70 1.94 17.87
N ASP A 467 13.59 0.98 17.62
CA ASP A 467 13.55 0.19 16.40
C ASP A 467 12.39 -0.80 16.46
N THR A 468 12.02 -1.37 15.32
CA THR A 468 10.87 -2.27 15.27
C THR A 468 11.22 -3.57 14.55
N VAL A 469 10.70 -4.69 15.05
CA VAL A 469 10.87 -5.99 14.42
C VAL A 469 9.53 -6.55 14.01
N LEU A 470 9.50 -7.23 12.86
CA LEU A 470 8.26 -7.78 12.31
C LEU A 470 7.62 -8.78 13.26
N PHE A 471 6.30 -8.92 13.15
CA PHE A 471 5.62 -10.07 13.73
C PHE A 471 6.18 -11.36 13.11
N GLY A 472 6.62 -12.29 13.97
CA GLY A 472 7.24 -13.54 13.54
C GLY A 472 8.76 -13.53 13.38
N TYR A 473 9.43 -12.40 13.67
CA TYR A 473 10.90 -12.30 13.63
C TYR A 473 11.58 -13.21 14.65
#